data_AF-A0A5S4YBX0-F1
#
_entry.id   AF-A0A5S4YBX0-F1
#
_cell.length_a   1.000
_cell.length_b   1.000
_cell.length_c   1.000
_cell.angle_alpha   90.00
_cell.angle_beta   90.00
_cell.angle_gamma   90.00
#
_symmetry.space_group_name_H-M   'P 1'
#
loop_
_entity.id
_entity.type
_entity.pdbx_description
1 polymer ?
#
loop_
_entity_poly.entity_id
_entity_poly.type
_entity_poly.pdbx_seq_one_letter_code
_entity_poly.pdbx_strand_id
1 'polypeptide(L)'
;MQVAAVLSLVQGNFYALFHNHRYGLTRMIEKRTAQRHRVFKGGTIAFENSGFACTVRNMSASGAAIDLENPVTLPQSFTLSISRDNFVRNCRPVWRNDRRVGLAFV
;
A
#
# COMPACT_ATOMS: atom_id res chain seq x y z
N MET A 1 -1.22 -64.83 -17.41
CA MET A 1 -0.65 -64.48 -16.09
C MET A 1 -0.66 -62.98 -15.98
N GLN A 2 -1.47 -62.44 -15.05
CA GLN A 2 -1.60 -61.04 -14.64
C GLN A 2 -0.23 -60.33 -14.53
N VAL A 3 -0.09 -59.02 -14.78
CA VAL A 3 -0.83 -57.93 -14.10
C VAL A 3 -0.98 -56.71 -15.00
N ALA A 4 -2.15 -56.08 -14.90
CA ALA A 4 -2.56 -54.88 -15.61
C ALA A 4 -2.31 -53.60 -14.79
N ALA A 5 -2.13 -52.50 -15.54
CA ALA A 5 -2.54 -51.13 -15.23
C ALA A 5 -1.88 -50.38 -14.05
N VAL A 6 -1.00 -49.43 -14.39
CA VAL A 6 -0.96 -48.12 -13.72
C VAL A 6 -1.21 -47.05 -14.78
N LEU A 7 -2.16 -46.16 -14.49
CA LEU A 7 -2.83 -45.24 -15.39
C LEU A 7 -1.93 -44.16 -16.00
N SER A 8 -2.08 -44.04 -17.33
CA SER A 8 -2.21 -42.87 -18.22
C SER A 8 -2.16 -41.44 -17.67
N LEU A 9 -1.79 -40.54 -18.61
CA LEU A 9 -1.87 -39.06 -18.67
C LEU A 9 -0.53 -38.39 -18.34
N VAL A 10 0.23 -37.80 -19.26
CA VAL A 10 -0.13 -37.07 -20.49
C VAL A 10 1.01 -37.17 -21.52
N GLN A 11 0.68 -37.58 -22.75
CA GLN A 11 1.53 -37.49 -23.94
C GLN A 11 1.40 -36.11 -24.61
N GLY A 12 2.43 -35.71 -25.37
CA GLY A 12 2.29 -34.83 -26.54
C GLY A 12 2.69 -33.37 -26.27
N ASN A 13 3.90 -32.90 -26.58
CA ASN A 13 4.55 -32.72 -27.89
C ASN A 13 3.97 -31.55 -28.72
N PHE A 14 4.72 -30.44 -28.72
CA PHE A 14 5.21 -29.76 -29.94
C PHE A 14 4.20 -29.23 -30.96
N TYR A 15 3.42 -28.18 -30.66
CA TYR A 15 2.82 -27.22 -31.62
C TYR A 15 2.39 -26.00 -30.77
N ALA A 16 2.48 -24.73 -31.09
CA ALA A 16 2.85 -23.92 -32.23
C ALA A 16 3.05 -22.49 -31.63
N LEU A 17 4.05 -21.69 -32.02
CA LEU A 17 3.90 -20.67 -33.06
C LEU A 17 2.43 -20.24 -33.31
N PHE A 18 2.20 -18.93 -33.33
CA PHE A 18 0.89 -18.26 -33.50
C PHE A 18 0.07 -18.06 -32.21
N HIS A 19 0.40 -17.01 -31.46
CA HIS A 19 -0.60 -15.97 -31.19
C HIS A 19 0.08 -14.61 -31.04
N ASN A 20 0.35 -14.02 -32.20
CA ASN A 20 0.57 -12.59 -32.34
C ASN A 20 -0.82 -11.94 -32.46
N HIS A 21 -1.44 -11.52 -31.36
CA HIS A 21 -2.54 -10.54 -31.39
C HIS A 21 -2.81 -9.91 -30.01
N ARG A 22 -2.51 -8.61 -29.92
CA ARG A 22 -3.31 -7.56 -29.28
C ARG A 22 -3.94 -7.88 -27.91
N TYR A 23 -3.19 -7.64 -26.84
CA TYR A 23 -3.77 -6.99 -25.67
C TYR A 23 -2.79 -5.94 -25.16
N GLY A 24 -3.22 -4.68 -25.15
CA GLY A 24 -2.56 -3.59 -24.45
C GLY A 24 -2.55 -3.85 -22.95
N LEU A 25 -1.68 -4.73 -22.49
CA LEU A 25 -1.43 -4.96 -21.09
C LEU A 25 -0.36 -3.97 -20.66
N THR A 26 -0.77 -2.72 -20.38
CA THR A 26 -0.01 -1.88 -19.47
C THR A 26 0.09 -2.69 -18.19
N ARG A 27 1.22 -3.40 -18.00
CA ARG A 27 1.59 -4.01 -16.73
C ARG A 27 1.43 -2.85 -15.75
N MET A 28 0.38 -2.87 -14.93
CA MET A 28 0.31 -1.97 -13.80
C MET A 28 1.53 -2.35 -12.97
N ILE A 29 2.62 -1.62 -13.18
CA ILE A 29 3.79 -1.68 -12.32
C ILE A 29 3.23 -1.14 -11.02
N GLU A 30 2.86 -2.06 -10.15
CA GLU A 30 2.49 -1.78 -8.78
C GLU A 30 3.74 -1.13 -8.17
N LYS A 31 3.75 0.21 -8.15
CA LYS A 31 4.88 1.02 -7.68
C LYS A 31 4.95 1.02 -6.15
N ARG A 32 4.07 0.29 -5.44
CA ARG A 32 3.96 0.40 -3.98
C ARG A 32 4.72 -0.76 -3.35
N THR A 33 5.72 -0.40 -2.57
CA THR A 33 6.59 -1.35 -1.89
C THR A 33 5.88 -2.15 -0.78
N ALA A 34 4.67 -1.75 -0.35
CA ALA A 34 3.94 -2.39 0.74
C ALA A 34 2.41 -2.34 0.57
N GLN A 35 1.73 -3.43 0.95
CA GLN A 35 0.27 -3.51 1.00
C GLN A 35 -0.30 -2.51 2.02
N ARG A 36 -1.40 -1.83 1.67
CA ARG A 36 -2.10 -0.89 2.55
C ARG A 36 -3.38 -1.51 3.08
N HIS A 37 -3.57 -1.44 4.39
CA HIS A 37 -4.80 -1.81 5.08
C HIS A 37 -5.62 -0.56 5.37
N ARG A 38 -6.92 -0.59 5.04
CA ARG A 38 -7.85 0.48 5.37
C ARG A 38 -8.07 0.49 6.88
N VAL A 39 -7.99 1.67 7.49
CA VAL A 39 -8.20 1.85 8.92
C VAL A 39 -9.02 3.12 9.16
N PHE A 40 -9.63 3.22 10.33
CA PHE A 40 -10.27 4.45 10.80
C PHE A 40 -9.80 4.71 12.23
N LYS A 41 -8.73 5.49 12.36
CA LYS A 41 -8.09 5.75 13.65
C LYS A 41 -7.88 7.24 13.84
N GLY A 42 -8.10 7.73 15.05
CA GLY A 42 -7.67 9.07 15.44
C GLY A 42 -6.15 9.07 15.63
N GLY A 43 -5.48 10.09 15.09
CA GLY A 43 -4.05 10.31 15.27
C GLY A 43 -3.73 11.77 15.55
N THR A 44 -2.54 12.00 16.10
CA THR A 44 -2.01 13.34 16.34
C THR A 44 -0.75 13.52 15.53
N ILE A 45 -0.66 14.63 14.81
CA ILE A 45 0.56 15.09 14.17
C ILE A 45 1.22 16.06 15.13
N ALA A 46 2.49 15.83 15.45
CA ALA A 46 3.27 16.68 16.34
C ALA A 46 4.56 17.14 15.66
N PHE A 47 4.83 18.44 15.75
CA PHE A 47 6.09 19.04 15.33
C PHE A 47 6.35 20.33 16.12
N GLU A 48 7.62 20.58 16.44
CA GLU A 48 8.03 21.67 17.33
C GLU A 48 7.22 21.64 18.63
N ASN A 49 6.51 22.72 18.94
CA ASN A 49 5.63 22.84 20.11
C ASN A 49 4.14 22.81 19.73
N SER A 50 3.81 22.31 18.54
CA SER A 50 2.44 22.26 18.02
C SER A 50 2.01 20.83 17.73
N GLY A 51 0.71 20.59 17.85
CA GLY A 51 0.12 19.36 17.38
C GLY A 51 -1.36 19.51 17.06
N PHE A 52 -1.81 18.77 16.06
CA PHE A 52 -3.21 18.78 15.65
C PHE A 52 -3.72 17.37 15.35
N ALA A 53 -5.03 17.22 15.51
CA ALA A 53 -5.73 15.98 15.25
C ALA A 53 -5.79 15.68 13.75
N CYS A 54 -5.76 14.39 13.43
CA CYS A 54 -5.95 13.86 12.09
C CYS A 54 -6.68 12.51 12.16
N THR A 55 -7.25 12.09 11.04
CA THR A 55 -7.84 10.75 10.90
C THR A 55 -6.95 9.90 10.00
N VAL A 56 -6.42 8.79 10.51
CA VAL A 56 -5.69 7.81 9.71
C VAL A 56 -6.70 6.96 8.93
N ARG A 57 -6.55 6.93 7.60
CA ARG A 57 -7.48 6.30 6.64
C ARG A 57 -6.95 5.00 6.06
N ASN A 58 -5.64 4.87 5.97
CA ASN A 58 -4.96 3.63 5.65
C ASN A 58 -3.52 3.64 6.17
N MET A 59 -2.98 2.45 6.41
CA MET A 59 -1.61 2.24 6.87
C MET A 59 -0.96 1.09 6.10
N SER A 60 0.36 1.14 6.01
CA SER A 60 1.25 0.10 5.48
C SER A 60 2.52 0.07 6.33
N ALA A 61 3.39 -0.91 6.11
CA ALA A 61 4.68 -0.96 6.82
C ALA A 61 5.56 0.29 6.58
N SER A 62 5.40 0.98 5.44
CA SER A 62 6.27 2.09 5.02
C SER A 62 5.59 3.47 5.04
N GLY A 63 4.32 3.56 5.43
CA GLY A 63 3.61 4.84 5.39
C GLY A 63 2.12 4.75 5.71
N ALA A 64 1.46 5.90 5.69
CA ALA A 64 0.04 6.05 5.98
C ALA A 64 -0.62 7.11 5.09
N ALA A 65 -1.94 7.11 5.01
CA ALA A 65 -2.70 8.26 4.53
C ALA A 65 -3.59 8.79 5.65
N ILE A 66 -3.60 10.11 5.79
CA ILE A 66 -4.33 10.83 6.82
C ILE A 66 -5.28 11.85 6.20
N ASP A 67 -6.38 12.13 6.87
CA ASP A 67 -7.22 13.30 6.62
C ASP A 67 -6.99 14.36 7.70
N LEU A 68 -6.90 15.61 7.28
CA LEU A 68 -6.83 16.77 8.14
C LEU A 68 -8.20 17.45 8.18
N GLU A 69 -8.65 17.86 9.36
CA GLU A 69 -9.92 18.60 9.49
C GLU A 69 -9.85 19.96 8.80
N ASN A 70 -8.72 20.65 8.96
CA ASN A 70 -8.45 21.96 8.39
C ASN A 70 -7.27 21.89 7.39
N PRO A 71 -7.24 22.77 6.38
CA PRO A 71 -6.10 22.90 5.47
C PRO A 71 -4.89 23.50 6.22
N VAL A 72 -4.07 22.62 6.80
CA VAL A 72 -2.82 23.01 7.49
C VAL A 72 -1.61 22.66 6.63
N THR A 73 -0.61 23.54 6.62
CA THR A 73 0.71 23.27 6.04
C THR A 73 1.52 22.39 6.96
N LEU A 74 1.97 21.24 6.44
CA LEU A 74 2.81 20.31 7.19
C LEU A 74 4.29 20.63 6.94
N PRO A 75 5.17 20.53 7.96
CA PRO A 75 6.61 20.63 7.76
C PRO A 75 7.15 19.43 6.97
N GLN A 76 8.42 19.51 6.54
CA GLN A 76 9.09 18.43 5.80
C GLN A 76 9.22 17.14 6.63
N SER A 77 9.33 17.26 7.95
CA SER A 77 9.39 16.15 8.89
C SER A 77 8.54 16.44 10.12
N PHE A 78 7.77 15.45 10.57
CA PHE A 78 6.95 15.53 11.78
C PHE A 78 6.68 14.14 12.33
N THR A 79 6.12 14.06 13.53
CA THR A 79 5.77 12.80 14.18
C THR A 79 4.28 12.51 14.03
N LEU A 80 3.92 11.31 13.59
CA LEU A 80 2.57 10.78 13.66
C LEU A 80 2.45 9.87 14.90
N SER A 81 1.48 10.15 15.75
CA SER A 81 1.13 9.32 16.91
C SER A 81 -0.30 8.79 16.80
N ILE A 82 -0.50 7.51 17.14
CA ILE A 82 -1.81 6.86 17.26
C ILE A 82 -1.85 6.20 18.64
N SER A 83 -2.39 6.91 19.63
CA SER A 83 -2.32 6.50 21.04
C SER A 83 -2.95 5.13 21.30
N ARG A 84 -4.06 4.82 20.62
CA ARG A 84 -4.78 3.52 20.74
C ARG A 84 -3.94 2.32 20.32
N ASP A 85 -2.93 2.54 19.48
CA ASP A 85 -2.04 1.50 18.96
C ASP A 85 -0.65 1.53 19.61
N ASN A 86 -0.38 2.46 20.54
CA ASN A 86 0.98 2.80 20.99
C ASN A 86 1.95 3.04 19.82
N PHE A 87 1.44 3.61 18.72
CA PHE A 87 2.21 3.81 17.50
C PHE A 87 2.73 5.24 17.45
N VAL A 88 4.05 5.39 17.26
CA VAL A 88 4.71 6.68 17.06
C VAL A 88 5.77 6.52 15.98
N ARG A 89 5.72 7.34 14.93
CA ARG A 89 6.72 7.33 13.84
C ARG A 89 7.00 8.72 13.29
N ASN A 90 8.27 8.96 12.98
CA ASN A 90 8.67 10.10 12.16
C ASN A 90 8.18 9.89 10.73
N CYS A 91 7.68 10.97 10.15
CA CYS A 91 7.00 10.96 8.87
C CYS A 91 7.45 12.16 8.03
N ARG A 92 7.35 11.99 6.71
CA ARG A 92 7.40 13.09 5.75
C ARG A 92 6.19 13.05 4.80
N PRO A 93 5.65 14.19 4.37
CA PRO A 93 4.58 14.21 3.39
C PRO A 93 5.14 13.81 2.00
N VAL A 94 4.41 12.96 1.27
CA VAL A 94 4.81 12.50 -0.07
C VAL A 94 3.84 12.91 -1.18
N TRP A 95 2.58 13.16 -0.84
CA TRP A 95 1.58 13.73 -1.75
C TRP A 95 0.45 14.34 -0.94
N ARG A 96 -0.30 15.25 -1.58
CA ARG A 96 -1.48 15.88 -1.00
C ARG A 96 -2.59 15.97 -2.03
N ASN A 97 -3.81 15.68 -1.61
CA ASN A 97 -5.04 15.94 -2.36
C ASN A 97 -6.07 16.55 -1.41
N ASP A 98 -6.27 17.86 -1.52
CA ASP A 98 -7.12 18.64 -0.62
C ASP A 98 -6.76 18.43 0.86
N ARG A 99 -7.65 17.77 1.62
CA ARG A 99 -7.48 17.45 3.05
C ARG A 99 -6.78 16.12 3.30
N ARG A 100 -6.61 15.28 2.27
CA ARG A 100 -5.94 13.99 2.39
C ARG A 100 -4.46 14.10 2.06
N VAL A 101 -3.61 13.63 2.96
CA VAL A 101 -2.16 13.65 2.82
C VAL A 101 -1.61 12.24 2.93
N GLY A 102 -0.72 11.88 2.01
CA GLY A 102 0.07 10.65 2.10
C GLY A 102 1.39 10.90 2.80
N LEU A 103 1.76 9.99 3.69
CA LEU A 103 2.97 10.04 4.51
C LEU A 103 3.87 8.84 4.21
N ALA A 104 5.17 9.08 4.18
CA ALA A 104 6.18 8.03 4.27
C ALA A 104 6.78 8.04 5.68
N PHE A 105 7.00 6.86 6.25
CA PHE A 105 7.74 6.70 7.50
C PHE A 105 9.24 6.82 7.23
N VAL A 106 9.96 7.47 8.14
CA VAL A 106 11.41 7.73 8.08
C VAL A 106 12.11 6.94 9.18
#